data_AF-A0A1G3PZP5-F1
#
_entry.id   AF-A0A1G3PZP5-F1
#
_cell.length_a   1.000
_cell.length_b   1.000
_cell.length_c   1.000
_cell.angle_alpha   90.00
_cell.angle_beta   90.00
_cell.angle_gamma   90.00
#
_symmetry.space_group_name_H-M   'P 1'
#
loop_
_entity.id
_entity.type
_entity.pdbx_description
1 polymer ?
#
loop_
_entity_poly.entity_id
_entity_poly.type
_entity_poly.pdbx_seq_one_letter_code
_entity_poly.pdbx_strand_id
1 'polypeptide(L)'
;MSLFKNELKSNKVLFTVSIIFLVFIIIEGIQALNYPLIILGIVPDYHKEIAQKMFPLYFLFDPIIIFPFIIINLVLRIIAFFNLLRLNKAGKSFGIISSAFTLLLVIVMLPVNIIWEPAAMIILIILLIKGYKQTDKMIMKN
;
A
#
# COMPACT_ATOMS: atom_id res chain seq x y z
N MET A 1 10.98 24.73 -3.77
CA MET A 1 11.24 23.32 -3.40
C MET A 1 11.89 23.15 -2.02
N SER A 2 12.68 24.10 -1.49
CA SER A 2 13.40 23.95 -0.21
C SER A 2 12.52 24.08 1.05
N LEU A 3 11.45 24.89 1.02
CA LEU A 3 10.50 25.04 2.15
C LEU A 3 9.74 23.74 2.47
N PHE A 4 9.27 23.02 1.44
CA PHE A 4 8.56 21.74 1.59
C PHE A 4 9.38 20.65 2.29
N LYS A 5 10.71 20.62 2.06
CA LYS A 5 11.60 19.65 2.70
C LYS A 5 11.72 19.88 4.21
N ASN A 6 11.60 21.12 4.67
CA ASN A 6 11.74 21.45 6.10
C ASN A 6 10.44 21.21 6.87
N GLU A 7 9.28 21.43 6.26
CA GLU A 7 7.98 21.17 6.89
C GLU A 7 7.66 19.68 7.01
N LEU A 8 7.96 18.87 5.98
CA LEU A 8 7.79 17.41 6.08
C LEU A 8 8.76 16.82 7.12
N LYS A 9 10.01 17.32 7.19
CA LYS A 9 10.97 16.91 8.21
C LYS A 9 10.56 17.33 9.63
N SER A 10 9.83 18.42 9.79
CA SER A 10 9.32 18.84 11.10
C SER A 10 8.19 17.90 11.57
N ASN A 11 7.37 17.39 10.66
CA ASN A 11 6.40 16.34 10.94
C ASN A 11 7.02 14.94 10.79
N LYS A 12 7.78 14.53 11.81
CA LYS A 12 8.44 13.21 11.87
C LYS A 12 7.47 12.05 11.58
N VAL A 13 6.19 12.14 11.97
CA VAL A 13 5.19 11.09 11.73
C VAL A 13 4.89 10.96 10.23
N LEU A 14 4.56 12.05 9.54
CA LEU A 14 4.29 12.01 8.10
C LEU A 14 5.53 11.66 7.29
N PHE A 15 6.72 12.05 7.75
CA PHE A 15 7.98 11.62 7.15
C PHE A 15 8.15 10.10 7.23
N THR A 16 7.96 9.50 8.41
CA THR A 16 7.99 8.04 8.58
C THR A 16 6.94 7.33 7.71
N VAL A 17 5.72 7.84 7.67
CA VAL A 17 4.66 7.30 6.81
C VAL A 17 5.06 7.35 5.34
N SER A 18 5.66 8.45 4.89
CA SER A 18 6.12 8.60 3.50
C SER A 18 7.19 7.56 3.14
N ILE A 19 8.12 7.28 4.05
CA ILE A 19 9.12 6.21 3.87
C ILE A 19 8.44 4.85 3.78
N ILE A 20 7.49 4.57 4.68
CA ILE A 20 6.76 3.30 4.67
C ILE A 20 6.02 3.10 3.33
N PHE A 21 5.33 4.14 2.84
CA PHE A 21 4.69 4.11 1.53
C PHE A 21 5.68 3.84 0.39
N LEU A 22 6.86 4.48 0.42
CA LEU A 22 7.89 4.25 -0.59
C LEU A 22 8.36 2.79 -0.61
N VAL A 23 8.65 2.21 0.57
CA VAL A 23 9.06 0.80 0.69
C VAL A 23 7.96 -0.11 0.14
N PHE A 24 6.72 0.15 0.49
CA PHE A 24 5.57 -0.61 0.00
C PHE A 24 5.35 -0.50 -1.51
N ILE A 25 5.54 0.68 -2.10
CA ILE A 25 5.50 0.89 -3.56
C ILE A 25 6.58 0.06 -4.25
N ILE A 26 7.79 0.00 -3.69
CA ILE A 26 8.88 -0.79 -4.27
C ILE A 26 8.55 -2.29 -4.20
N ILE A 27 8.11 -2.78 -3.03
CA ILE A 27 7.77 -4.20 -2.84
C ILE A 27 6.62 -4.60 -3.78
N GLU A 28 5.52 -3.85 -3.79
CA GLU A 28 4.39 -4.13 -4.67
C GLU A 28 4.74 -3.97 -6.14
N GLY A 29 5.60 -3.01 -6.49
CA GLY A 29 6.09 -2.83 -7.86
C GLY A 29 6.87 -4.05 -8.34
N ILE A 30 7.76 -4.60 -7.50
CA ILE A 30 8.49 -5.83 -7.82
C ILE A 30 7.53 -7.01 -7.95
N GLN A 31 6.58 -7.15 -7.02
CA GLN A 31 5.57 -8.21 -7.10
C GLN A 31 4.70 -8.10 -8.36
N ALA A 32 4.28 -6.88 -8.72
CA ALA A 32 3.49 -6.62 -9.92
C ALA A 32 4.21 -7.04 -11.20
N LEU A 33 5.55 -6.99 -11.25
CA LEU A 33 6.33 -7.48 -12.39
C LEU A 33 6.31 -9.01 -12.52
N ASN A 34 6.11 -9.74 -11.43
CA ASN A 34 6.03 -11.21 -11.45
C ASN A 34 4.72 -11.70 -12.08
N TYR A 35 3.61 -11.00 -11.87
CA TYR A 35 2.30 -11.43 -12.37
C TYR A 35 2.25 -11.60 -13.91
N PRO A 36 2.73 -10.65 -14.74
CA PRO A 36 2.85 -10.86 -16.18
C PRO A 36 3.69 -12.08 -16.56
N LEU A 37 4.79 -12.34 -15.84
CA LEU A 37 5.65 -13.50 -16.11
C LEU A 37 4.94 -14.81 -15.79
N ILE A 38 4.12 -14.83 -14.74
CA ILE A 38 3.25 -15.97 -14.38
C ILE A 38 2.14 -16.16 -15.42
N ILE A 39 1.46 -15.08 -15.83
CA ILE A 39 0.38 -15.09 -16.84
C ILE A 39 0.90 -15.60 -18.19
N LEU A 40 2.13 -15.22 -18.57
CA LEU A 40 2.79 -15.68 -19.79
C LEU A 40 3.35 -17.12 -19.68
N GLY A 41 3.28 -17.75 -18.51
CA GLY A 41 3.81 -19.09 -18.27
C GLY A 41 5.34 -19.18 -18.25
N ILE A 42 6.04 -18.04 -18.14
CA ILE A 42 7.51 -17.97 -18.08
C ILE A 42 8.02 -18.40 -16.70
N VAL A 43 7.28 -18.04 -15.64
CA VAL A 43 7.59 -18.37 -14.25
C VAL A 43 6.48 -19.25 -13.67
N PRO A 44 6.81 -20.30 -12.90
CA PRO A 44 5.81 -21.15 -12.28
C PRO A 44 4.91 -20.39 -11.31
N ASP A 45 3.62 -20.71 -11.34
CA ASP A 45 2.62 -20.15 -10.42
C ASP A 45 2.66 -20.89 -9.07
N TYR A 46 3.58 -20.49 -8.21
CA TYR A 46 3.65 -21.02 -6.84
C TYR A 46 2.41 -20.69 -6.02
N HIS A 47 1.64 -19.66 -6.38
CA HIS A 47 0.41 -19.30 -5.67
C HIS A 47 -0.67 -20.35 -5.95
N LYS A 48 -0.74 -20.85 -7.19
CA LYS A 48 -1.57 -22.00 -7.57
C LYS A 48 -1.22 -23.27 -6.81
N GLU A 49 0.06 -23.60 -6.70
CA GLU A 49 0.50 -24.81 -6.00
C GLU A 49 0.15 -24.80 -4.50
N ILE A 50 0.21 -23.63 -3.86
CA ILE A 50 -0.14 -23.47 -2.44
C ILE A 50 -1.66 -23.40 -2.26
N ALA A 51 -2.37 -22.62 -3.08
CA ALA A 51 -3.80 -22.42 -2.97
C ALA A 51 -4.60 -23.69 -3.25
N GLN A 52 -4.20 -24.51 -4.24
CA GLN A 52 -4.82 -25.81 -4.52
C GLN A 52 -4.77 -26.78 -3.33
N LYS A 53 -3.77 -26.64 -2.44
CA LYS A 53 -3.63 -27.47 -1.25
C LYS A 53 -4.49 -26.99 -0.08
N MET A 54 -4.88 -25.71 -0.05
CA MET A 54 -5.52 -25.10 1.12
C MET A 54 -7.01 -24.80 0.94
N PHE A 55 -7.50 -24.43 -0.25
CA PHE A 55 -8.91 -24.06 -0.43
C PHE A 55 -9.50 -24.42 -1.81
N PRO A 56 -10.78 -24.85 -1.86
CA PRO A 56 -11.47 -25.16 -3.12
C PRO A 56 -11.94 -23.93 -3.91
N LEU A 57 -11.95 -22.72 -3.31
CA LEU A 57 -12.33 -21.45 -3.97
C LEU A 57 -11.15 -20.81 -4.73
N TYR A 58 -10.44 -21.62 -5.53
CA TYR A 58 -9.22 -21.23 -6.26
C TYR A 58 -9.44 -20.13 -7.33
N PHE A 59 -10.66 -19.95 -7.84
CA PHE A 59 -10.92 -19.01 -8.95
C PHE A 59 -10.61 -17.54 -8.60
N LEU A 60 -10.72 -17.15 -7.33
CA LEU A 60 -10.35 -15.79 -6.89
C LEU A 60 -8.83 -15.55 -6.88
N PHE A 61 -8.03 -16.60 -7.07
CA PHE A 61 -6.57 -16.57 -7.05
C PHE A 61 -5.94 -16.61 -8.44
N ASP A 62 -6.74 -16.53 -9.51
CA ASP A 62 -6.18 -16.46 -10.86
C ASP A 62 -5.33 -15.18 -11.02
N PRO A 63 -4.05 -15.30 -11.40
CA PRO A 63 -3.17 -14.15 -11.63
C PRO A 63 -3.80 -13.09 -12.54
N ILE A 64 -4.61 -13.48 -13.53
CA ILE A 64 -5.28 -12.58 -14.47
C ILE A 64 -6.33 -11.71 -13.75
N ILE A 65 -7.03 -12.28 -12.77
CA ILE A 65 -8.06 -11.57 -12.01
C ILE A 65 -7.43 -10.67 -10.96
N ILE A 66 -6.39 -11.16 -10.27
CA ILE A 66 -5.71 -10.45 -9.19
C ILE A 66 -4.90 -9.26 -9.71
N PHE A 67 -4.19 -9.43 -10.83
CA PHE A 67 -3.22 -8.47 -11.32
C PHE A 67 -3.78 -7.03 -11.46
N PRO A 68 -4.97 -6.79 -12.06
CA PRO A 68 -5.58 -5.47 -12.10
C PRO A 68 -5.74 -4.81 -10.73
N PHE A 69 -6.10 -5.56 -9.68
CA PHE A 69 -6.29 -4.99 -8.35
C PHE A 69 -4.95 -4.58 -7.72
N ILE A 70 -3.88 -5.34 -7.93
CA ILE A 70 -2.52 -4.98 -7.49
C ILE A 70 -2.10 -3.67 -8.15
N ILE A 71 -2.32 -3.53 -9.47
CA ILE A 71 -2.01 -2.30 -10.20
C ILE A 71 -2.82 -1.11 -9.67
N ILE A 72 -4.12 -1.28 -9.43
CA ILE A 72 -4.97 -0.23 -8.84
C ILE A 72 -4.43 0.19 -7.47
N ASN A 73 -4.07 -0.76 -6.61
CA ASN A 73 -3.52 -0.44 -5.28
C ASN A 73 -2.20 0.32 -5.38
N LEU A 74 -1.30 -0.12 -6.25
CA LEU A 74 -0.01 0.52 -6.48
C LEU A 74 -0.19 1.97 -6.95
N VAL A 75 -1.10 2.21 -7.89
CA VAL A 75 -1.43 3.56 -8.37
C VAL A 75 -1.97 4.43 -7.23
N LEU A 76 -2.88 3.91 -6.41
CA LEU A 76 -3.40 4.63 -5.24
C LEU A 76 -2.28 4.99 -4.25
N ARG A 77 -1.33 4.09 -3.99
CA ARG A 77 -0.17 4.36 -3.13
C ARG A 77 0.74 5.43 -3.68
N ILE A 78 1.03 5.40 -4.98
CA ILE A 78 1.86 6.41 -5.65
C ILE A 78 1.19 7.78 -5.54
N ILE A 79 -0.12 7.88 -5.82
CA ILE A 79 -0.88 9.12 -5.68
C ILE A 79 -0.87 9.61 -4.22
N ALA A 80 -1.09 8.71 -3.25
CA ALA A 80 -1.03 9.04 -1.84
C ALA A 80 0.35 9.58 -1.44
N PHE A 81 1.43 8.92 -1.87
CA PHE A 81 2.81 9.31 -1.60
C PHE A 81 3.13 10.70 -2.13
N PHE A 82 2.81 11.01 -3.39
CA PHE A 82 3.05 12.35 -3.93
C PHE A 82 2.25 13.44 -3.19
N ASN A 83 1.02 13.14 -2.77
CA ASN A 83 0.21 14.08 -2.00
C ASN A 83 0.70 14.25 -0.56
N LEU A 84 1.24 13.18 0.06
CA LEU A 84 1.89 13.22 1.38
C LEU A 84 3.12 14.13 1.37
N LEU A 85 3.98 14.01 0.34
CA LEU A 85 5.15 14.87 0.18
C LEU A 85 4.78 16.35 0.03
N ARG A 86 3.58 16.64 -0.50
CA ARG A 86 3.02 17.99 -0.63
C ARG A 86 2.17 18.42 0.57
N LEU A 87 2.09 17.61 1.64
CA LEU A 87 1.24 17.84 2.81
C LEU A 87 -0.25 18.09 2.46
N ASN A 88 -0.70 17.63 1.29
CA ASN A 88 -2.06 17.82 0.84
C ASN A 88 -3.00 16.87 1.61
N LYS A 89 -4.16 17.35 2.06
CA LYS A 89 -5.19 16.54 2.73
C LYS A 89 -5.64 15.34 1.88
N ALA A 90 -5.56 15.45 0.55
CA ALA A 90 -5.82 14.33 -0.35
C ALA A 90 -4.91 13.12 -0.06
N GLY A 91 -3.66 13.34 0.37
CA GLY A 91 -2.71 12.26 0.70
C GLY A 91 -3.18 11.41 1.88
N LYS A 92 -3.90 12.00 2.84
CA LYS A 92 -4.56 11.28 3.94
C LYS A 92 -5.62 10.33 3.38
N SER A 93 -6.54 10.86 2.57
CA SER A 93 -7.66 10.08 2.02
C SER A 93 -7.16 8.95 1.13
N PHE A 94 -6.28 9.23 0.17
CA PHE A 94 -5.72 8.20 -0.70
C PHE A 94 -4.89 7.18 0.07
N GLY A 95 -4.13 7.60 1.08
CA GLY A 95 -3.36 6.68 1.91
C GLY A 95 -4.23 5.72 2.71
N ILE A 96 -5.34 6.22 3.29
CA ILE A 96 -6.31 5.37 4.01
C ILE A 96 -7.03 4.43 3.04
N ILE A 97 -7.49 4.94 1.90
CA ILE A 97 -8.18 4.13 0.88
C ILE A 97 -7.28 3.01 0.39
N SER A 98 -6.03 3.30 0.03
CA SER A 98 -5.08 2.26 -0.38
C SER A 98 -4.79 1.26 0.72
N SER A 99 -4.60 1.71 1.98
CA SER A 99 -4.34 0.79 3.09
C SER A 99 -5.54 -0.14 3.36
N ALA A 100 -6.76 0.39 3.28
CA ALA A 100 -7.99 -0.39 3.42
C ALA A 100 -8.19 -1.36 2.24
N PHE A 101 -7.86 -0.92 1.03
CA PHE A 101 -7.92 -1.76 -0.15
C PHE A 101 -6.88 -2.89 -0.09
N THR A 102 -5.69 -2.61 0.42
CA THR A 102 -4.67 -3.64 0.71
C THR A 102 -5.20 -4.65 1.72
N LEU A 103 -5.83 -4.20 2.81
CA LEU A 103 -6.45 -5.09 3.80
C LEU A 103 -7.48 -6.02 3.16
N LEU A 104 -8.33 -5.48 2.28
CA LEU A 104 -9.30 -6.28 1.54
C LEU A 104 -8.62 -7.32 0.65
N LEU A 105 -7.57 -6.93 -0.07
CA LEU A 105 -6.79 -7.85 -0.91
C LEU A 105 -6.14 -8.96 -0.08
N VAL A 106 -5.53 -8.64 1.06
CA VAL A 106 -4.94 -9.65 1.97
C VAL A 106 -5.99 -10.61 2.50
N ILE A 107 -7.20 -10.13 2.85
CA ILE A 107 -8.29 -10.99 3.30
C ILE A 107 -8.74 -11.95 2.19
N VAL A 108 -8.83 -11.47 0.94
CA VAL A 108 -9.17 -12.32 -0.19
C VAL A 108 -8.02 -13.28 -0.52
N MET A 109 -6.76 -12.86 -0.33
CA MET A 109 -5.54 -13.61 -0.65
C MET A 109 -4.98 -14.47 0.50
N LEU A 110 -5.75 -14.60 1.59
CA LEU A 110 -5.36 -15.17 2.88
C LEU A 110 -4.57 -16.50 2.90
N PRO A 111 -4.72 -17.48 1.98
CA PRO A 111 -3.90 -18.70 2.03
C PRO A 111 -2.39 -18.46 1.78
N VAL A 112 -1.98 -17.30 1.27
CA VAL A 112 -0.57 -17.04 0.89
C VAL A 112 0.05 -15.87 1.68
N ASN A 113 -0.77 -15.00 2.29
CA ASN A 113 -0.28 -13.79 2.93
C ASN A 113 -0.06 -13.93 4.44
N ILE A 114 1.06 -13.37 4.90
CA ILE A 114 1.52 -13.49 6.28
C ILE A 114 0.81 -12.45 7.15
N ILE A 115 0.43 -12.84 8.38
CA ILE A 115 -0.31 -12.07 9.40
C ILE A 115 0.27 -10.65 9.66
N TRP A 116 1.50 -10.36 9.27
CA TRP A 116 2.12 -9.04 9.46
C TRP A 116 1.53 -7.95 8.54
N GLU A 117 0.98 -8.31 7.37
CA GLU A 117 0.47 -7.32 6.40
C GLU A 117 -0.76 -6.56 6.92
N PRO A 118 -1.80 -7.21 7.50
CA PRO A 118 -2.93 -6.49 8.08
C PRO A 118 -2.53 -5.56 9.23
N ALA A 119 -1.63 -6.02 10.10
CA ALA A 119 -1.13 -5.23 11.22
C ALA A 119 -0.39 -3.96 10.72
N ALA A 120 0.46 -4.11 9.70
CA ALA A 120 1.16 -2.99 9.09
C ALA A 120 0.21 -1.95 8.49
N MET A 121 -0.86 -2.39 7.80
CA MET A 121 -1.86 -1.49 7.23
C MET A 121 -2.64 -0.71 8.29
N ILE A 122 -3.04 -1.37 9.39
CA ILE A 122 -3.73 -0.71 10.51
C ILE A 122 -2.82 0.35 11.14
N ILE A 123 -1.55 0.01 11.40
CA ILE A 123 -0.57 0.96 11.94
C ILE A 123 -0.40 2.15 10.99
N LEU A 124 -0.33 1.91 9.68
CA LEU A 124 -0.18 2.94 8.66
C LEU A 124 -1.36 3.93 8.66
N ILE A 125 -2.60 3.42 8.79
CA ILE A 125 -3.81 4.24 8.91
C ILE A 125 -3.75 5.11 10.17
N ILE A 126 -3.37 4.55 11.31
CA ILE A 126 -3.23 5.29 12.57
C ILE A 126 -2.18 6.41 12.44
N LEU A 127 -1.03 6.09 11.85
CA LEU A 127 0.06 7.06 11.65
C LEU A 127 -0.35 8.18 10.68
N LEU A 128 -1.09 7.87 9.61
CA LEU A 128 -1.65 8.87 8.70
C LEU A 128 -2.58 9.84 9.45
N ILE A 129 -3.53 9.31 10.23
CA ILE A 129 -4.46 10.14 11.01
C ILE A 129 -3.71 11.03 12.00
N LYS A 130 -2.75 10.45 12.74
CA LYS A 130 -1.94 11.17 13.72
C LYS A 130 -1.07 12.24 13.08
N GLY A 131 -0.43 11.91 11.95
CA GLY A 131 0.46 12.81 11.22
C GLY A 131 -0.28 14.05 10.70
N TYR A 132 -1.43 13.88 10.06
CA TYR A 132 -2.22 15.02 9.58
C TYR A 132 -2.81 15.87 10.70
N LYS A 133 -3.24 15.26 11.82
CA LYS A 133 -3.69 16.02 13.01
C LYS A 133 -2.58 16.90 13.59
N GLN A 134 -1.33 16.47 13.52
CA GLN A 134 -0.18 17.26 13.94
C GLN A 134 0.10 18.41 12.97
N THR A 135 -0.03 18.19 11.66
CA THR A 135 0.10 19.26 10.65
C THR A 135 -0.96 20.35 10.84
N ASP A 136 -2.23 19.98 11.03
CA ASP A 136 -3.32 20.93 11.25
C ASP A 136 -3.05 21.81 12.48
N LYS A 137 -2.53 21.23 13.57
CA LYS A 137 -2.12 21.98 14.78
C LYS A 137 -0.96 22.94 14.57
N MET A 138 -0.03 22.63 13.66
CA MET A 138 1.10 23.53 13.35
C MET A 138 0.63 24.72 12.53
N ILE A 139 -0.29 24.50 11.57
CA ILE A 139 -0.87 25.58 10.75
C ILE A 139 -1.67 26.57 11.63
N MET A 140 -2.42 26.10 12.62
CA MET A 140 -3.20 26.98 13.51
C MET A 140 -2.37 27.83 14.49
N LYS A 141 -1.08 27.55 14.65
CA LYS A 141 -0.19 28.25 15.59
C LYS A 141 0.63 29.36 14.94
N ASN A 142 0.66 29.41 13.61
CA ASN A 142 1.35 30.43 12.80
C ASN A 142 0.32 31.39 12.22
#